data_AF-A0A971JZA9-F1
#
_entry.id   AF-A0A971JZA9-F1
#
_cell.length_a   1.000
_cell.length_b   1.000
_cell.length_c   1.000
_cell.angle_alpha   90.00
_cell.angle_beta   90.00
_cell.angle_gamma   90.00
#
_symmetry.space_group_name_H-M   'P 1'
#
loop_
_entity.id
_entity.type
_entity.pdbx_description
1 polymer ?
#
loop_
_entity_poly.entity_id
_entity_poly.type
_entity_poly.pdbx_seq_one_letter_code
_entity_poly.pdbx_strand_id
1 'polypeptide(L)'
;MTNAEMLHQIAQLQASADPATKKELAKMAAALEEKVRADAAKSCGCGNAAATLEKMFKGQTNHKLAGAWTDEKGRQCICDGFRGYRLHKALPLTQLDKDVVPFDLSKIIDPLETRENVPVNVPSVKEIKEFIALERAKSANGDKRGKKADTVMDLGRGLPAVNARYLLELLTVLPDVKVYAKKGGRLEPLYAVSERGDAIVLPVRTPEKEQADKLEKRAHDLIAKLAGKDGEQPIISIGDLALLADARSATA
;
A
#
# COMPACT_ATOMS: atom_id res chain seq x y z
N MET A 1 -17.33 -19.48 32.03
CA MET A 1 -17.30 -18.03 31.77
C MET A 1 -16.74 -17.81 30.38
N THR A 2 -17.57 -17.34 29.46
CA THR A 2 -17.18 -17.10 28.06
C THR A 2 -16.45 -15.76 27.93
N ASN A 3 -15.71 -15.56 26.83
CA ASN A 3 -15.01 -14.29 26.58
C ASN A 3 -15.98 -13.10 26.48
N ALA A 4 -17.22 -13.33 26.03
CA ALA A 4 -18.28 -12.32 25.98
C ALA A 4 -18.77 -11.93 27.39
N GLU A 5 -18.91 -12.91 28.29
CA GLU A 5 -19.28 -12.65 29.69
C GLU A 5 -18.21 -11.83 30.43
N MET A 6 -16.92 -12.08 30.17
CA MET A 6 -15.83 -11.27 30.74
C MET A 6 -15.87 -9.81 30.26
N LEU A 7 -16.11 -9.55 28.97
CA LEU A 7 -16.18 -8.18 28.43
C LEU A 7 -17.32 -7.39 29.08
N HIS A 8 -18.48 -8.03 29.26
CA HIS A 8 -19.62 -7.40 29.92
C HIS A 8 -19.32 -7.07 31.40
N GLN A 9 -18.61 -7.96 32.09
CA GLN A 9 -18.25 -7.75 33.49
C GLN A 9 -17.19 -6.64 33.67
N ILE A 10 -16.23 -6.53 32.75
CA ILE A 10 -15.24 -5.45 32.74
C ILE A 10 -15.91 -4.09 32.49
N ALA A 11 -16.87 -4.02 31.56
CA ALA A 11 -17.62 -2.80 31.29
C ALA A 11 -18.41 -2.30 32.52
N GLN A 12 -18.99 -3.21 33.30
CA GLN A 12 -19.67 -2.88 34.55
C GLN A 12 -18.72 -2.35 35.63
N LEU A 13 -17.52 -2.94 35.75
CA LEU A 13 -16.51 -2.51 36.73
C LEU A 13 -15.88 -1.15 36.38
N GLN A 14 -15.76 -0.80 35.09
CA GLN A 14 -15.27 0.51 34.66
C GLN A 14 -16.20 1.67 35.09
N ALA A 15 -17.50 1.41 35.27
CA ALA A 15 -18.46 2.43 35.65
C ALA A 15 -18.30 2.93 37.10
N SER A 16 -17.81 2.09 38.01
CA SER A 16 -17.73 2.37 39.47
C SER A 16 -16.31 2.60 40.01
N ALA A 17 -15.28 2.52 39.17
CA ALA A 17 -13.87 2.54 39.58
C ALA A 17 -13.27 3.97 39.69
N ASP A 18 -12.19 4.13 40.47
CA ASP A 18 -11.39 5.36 40.49
C ASP A 18 -10.57 5.54 39.18
N PRO A 19 -10.00 6.73 38.88
CA PRO A 19 -9.33 6.99 37.60
C PRO A 19 -8.15 6.05 37.27
N ALA A 20 -7.41 5.60 38.28
CA ALA A 20 -6.27 4.70 38.10
C ALA A 20 -6.76 3.28 37.77
N THR A 21 -7.78 2.82 38.48
CA THR A 21 -8.43 1.52 38.28
C THR A 21 -9.17 1.48 36.95
N LYS A 22 -9.82 2.57 36.52
CA LYS A 22 -10.40 2.70 35.17
C LYS A 22 -9.35 2.53 34.08
N LYS A 23 -8.15 3.10 34.25
CA LYS A 23 -7.06 2.99 33.27
C LYS A 23 -6.54 1.56 33.16
N GLU A 24 -6.38 0.86 34.28
CA GLU A 24 -5.96 -0.55 34.25
C GLU A 24 -7.06 -1.48 33.69
N LEU A 25 -8.32 -1.26 34.06
CA LEU A 25 -9.45 -1.98 33.46
C LEU A 25 -9.56 -1.74 31.94
N ALA A 26 -9.30 -0.52 31.48
CA ALA A 26 -9.28 -0.21 30.05
C ALA A 26 -8.16 -0.95 29.30
N LYS A 27 -6.97 -1.04 29.90
CA LYS A 27 -5.87 -1.85 29.33
C LYS A 27 -6.23 -3.34 29.28
N MET A 28 -6.84 -3.87 30.34
CA MET A 28 -7.27 -5.27 30.38
C MET A 28 -8.36 -5.57 29.35
N ALA A 29 -9.34 -4.67 29.20
CA ALA A 29 -10.38 -4.76 28.17
C ALA A 29 -9.75 -4.82 26.77
N ALA A 30 -8.86 -3.87 26.45
CA ALA A 30 -8.20 -3.81 25.15
C ALA A 30 -7.35 -5.07 24.86
N ALA A 31 -6.64 -5.60 25.86
CA ALA A 31 -5.87 -6.82 25.73
C ALA A 31 -6.76 -8.05 25.49
N LEU A 32 -7.93 -8.11 26.16
CA LEU A 32 -8.89 -9.19 25.96
C LEU A 32 -9.53 -9.12 24.56
N GLU A 33 -9.91 -7.93 24.10
CA GLU A 33 -10.43 -7.72 22.75
C GLU A 33 -9.43 -8.11 21.66
N GLU A 34 -8.15 -7.75 21.82
CA GLU A 34 -7.07 -8.19 20.92
C GLU A 34 -6.98 -9.72 20.88
N LYS A 35 -7.05 -10.38 22.04
CA LYS A 35 -7.01 -11.84 22.14
C LYS A 35 -8.22 -12.50 21.47
N VAL A 36 -9.43 -12.00 21.73
CA VAL A 36 -10.67 -12.50 21.11
C VAL A 36 -10.59 -12.39 19.59
N ARG A 37 -10.11 -11.27 19.06
CA ARG A 37 -9.93 -11.07 17.62
C ARG A 37 -8.87 -12.00 17.04
N ALA A 38 -7.75 -12.19 17.73
CA ALA A 38 -6.70 -13.12 17.30
C ALA A 38 -7.20 -14.57 17.25
N ASP A 39 -8.00 -15.00 18.22
CA ASP A 39 -8.57 -16.33 18.26
C ASP A 39 -9.65 -16.52 17.18
N ALA A 40 -10.51 -15.51 16.97
CA ALA A 40 -11.43 -15.48 15.83
C ALA A 40 -10.66 -15.58 14.50
N ALA A 41 -9.57 -14.82 14.34
CA ALA A 41 -8.73 -14.82 13.14
C ALA A 41 -8.07 -16.18 12.87
N LYS A 42 -7.68 -16.91 13.93
CA LYS A 42 -7.17 -18.28 13.79
C LYS A 42 -8.26 -19.23 13.33
N SER A 43 -9.44 -19.17 13.95
CA SER A 43 -10.55 -20.06 13.62
C SER A 43 -11.08 -19.92 12.19
N CYS A 44 -11.04 -18.72 11.59
CA CYS A 44 -11.40 -18.48 10.18
C CYS A 44 -10.27 -18.82 9.18
N GLY A 45 -9.10 -19.26 9.64
CA GLY A 45 -7.91 -19.43 8.78
C GLY A 45 -7.35 -18.12 8.23
N CYS A 46 -7.73 -16.97 8.82
CA CYS A 46 -7.41 -15.64 8.33
C CYS A 46 -6.40 -14.87 9.22
N GLY A 47 -5.72 -15.60 10.12
CA GLY A 47 -4.81 -15.07 11.13
C GLY A 47 -3.64 -14.26 10.59
N ASN A 48 -2.98 -14.71 9.52
CA ASN A 48 -1.84 -13.99 8.93
C ASN A 48 -2.25 -12.67 8.29
N ALA A 49 -3.36 -12.66 7.55
CA ALA A 49 -3.92 -11.44 6.95
C ALA A 49 -4.34 -10.44 8.05
N ALA A 50 -5.09 -10.90 9.05
CA ALA A 50 -5.54 -10.04 10.15
C ALA A 50 -4.35 -9.46 10.94
N ALA A 51 -3.37 -10.29 11.32
CA ALA A 51 -2.17 -9.84 12.01
C ALA A 51 -1.31 -8.87 11.19
N THR A 52 -1.33 -9.00 9.85
CA THR A 52 -0.63 -8.08 8.95
C THR A 52 -1.29 -6.71 8.95
N LEU A 53 -2.62 -6.65 8.81
CA LEU A 53 -3.39 -5.41 8.83
C LEU A 53 -3.36 -4.73 10.21
N GLU A 54 -3.41 -5.48 11.31
CA GLU A 54 -3.25 -4.93 12.67
C GLU A 54 -1.88 -4.27 12.89
N LYS A 55 -0.82 -4.83 12.30
CA LYS A 55 0.50 -4.19 12.36
C LYS A 55 0.53 -2.86 11.61
N MET A 56 -0.29 -2.69 10.57
CA MET A 56 -0.43 -1.40 9.89
C MET A 56 -0.94 -0.33 10.84
N PHE A 57 -1.96 -0.63 11.64
CA PHE A 57 -2.51 0.29 12.63
C PHE A 57 -1.46 0.73 13.66
N LYS A 58 -0.68 -0.22 14.17
CA LYS A 58 0.39 0.06 15.15
C LYS A 58 1.52 0.92 14.55
N GLY A 59 1.73 0.86 13.24
CA GLY A 59 2.72 1.64 12.51
C GLY A 59 2.26 3.03 12.05
N GLN A 60 0.98 3.37 12.21
CA GLN A 60 0.46 4.67 11.77
C GLN A 60 1.01 5.82 12.62
N THR A 61 1.42 6.90 11.95
CA THR A 61 1.84 8.15 12.60
C THR A 61 0.65 8.93 13.18
N ASN A 62 -0.52 8.81 12.56
CA ASN A 62 -1.76 9.37 13.08
C ASN A 62 -2.63 8.27 13.68
N HIS A 63 -2.48 8.03 14.98
CA HIS A 63 -3.20 6.98 15.70
C HIS A 63 -4.73 7.09 15.63
N LYS A 64 -5.29 8.27 15.29
CA LYS A 64 -6.75 8.43 15.12
C LYS A 64 -7.27 7.76 13.84
N LEU A 65 -6.42 7.54 12.84
CA LEU A 65 -6.77 6.84 11.60
C LEU A 65 -6.51 5.33 11.69
N ALA A 66 -6.13 4.84 12.87
CA ALA A 66 -5.72 3.46 13.09
C ALA A 66 -6.96 2.59 13.35
N GLY A 67 -7.54 2.07 12.27
CA GLY A 67 -8.64 1.11 12.36
C GLY A 67 -9.25 0.81 11.00
N ALA A 68 -10.02 -0.27 10.95
CA ALA A 68 -10.84 -0.62 9.81
C ALA A 68 -12.20 0.09 9.89
N TRP A 69 -12.75 0.47 8.74
CA TRP A 69 -14.12 0.99 8.64
C TRP A 69 -14.89 0.23 7.56
N THR A 70 -16.17 0.51 7.42
CA THR A 70 -17.00 -0.07 6.35
C THR A 70 -17.39 1.03 5.37
N ASP A 71 -17.22 0.80 4.07
CA ASP A 71 -17.66 1.74 3.04
C ASP A 71 -19.18 1.65 2.78
N GLU A 72 -19.69 2.55 1.93
CA GLU A 72 -21.11 2.59 1.54
C GLU A 72 -21.60 1.30 0.86
N LYS A 73 -20.69 0.48 0.33
CA LYS A 73 -20.97 -0.80 -0.33
C LYS A 73 -20.85 -2.00 0.64
N GLY A 74 -20.64 -1.76 1.94
CA GLY A 74 -20.53 -2.81 2.95
C GLY A 74 -19.18 -3.53 2.97
N ARG A 75 -18.15 -3.00 2.29
CA ARG A 75 -16.80 -3.60 2.25
C ARG A 75 -15.97 -3.06 3.41
N GLN A 76 -15.14 -3.91 3.99
CA GLN A 76 -14.23 -3.49 5.05
C GLN A 76 -13.00 -2.82 4.44
N CYS A 77 -12.75 -1.58 4.83
CA CYS A 77 -11.68 -0.74 4.33
C CYS A 77 -10.58 -0.54 5.37
N ILE A 78 -9.33 -0.51 4.88
CA ILE A 78 -8.11 -0.31 5.68
C ILE A 78 -7.19 0.62 4.89
N CYS A 79 -6.56 1.61 5.54
CA CYS A 79 -5.56 2.48 4.91
C CYS A 79 -4.54 2.96 5.94
N ASP A 80 -3.28 3.14 5.55
CA ASP A 80 -2.22 3.75 6.38
C ASP A 80 -1.60 5.01 5.73
N GLY A 81 -2.19 5.50 4.64
CA GLY A 81 -1.70 6.63 3.85
C GLY A 81 -0.74 6.24 2.73
N PHE A 82 -0.13 5.05 2.77
CA PHE A 82 0.77 4.55 1.72
C PHE A 82 0.17 3.36 0.95
N ARG A 83 -0.82 2.71 1.53
CA ARG A 83 -1.52 1.57 0.95
C ARG A 83 -2.92 1.47 1.52
N GLY A 84 -3.81 0.86 0.75
CA GLY A 84 -5.19 0.67 1.13
C GLY A 84 -5.71 -0.68 0.67
N TYR A 85 -6.68 -1.22 1.40
CA TYR A 85 -7.37 -2.47 1.09
C TYR A 85 -8.88 -2.26 1.21
N ARG A 86 -9.67 -2.84 0.31
CA ARG A 86 -11.11 -3.01 0.47
C ARG A 86 -11.44 -4.48 0.35
N LEU A 87 -11.89 -5.08 1.45
CA LEU A 87 -12.18 -6.50 1.56
C LEU A 87 -13.68 -6.74 1.43
N HIS A 88 -14.06 -7.70 0.57
CA HIS A 88 -15.45 -8.14 0.45
C HIS A 88 -15.91 -8.93 1.69
N LYS A 89 -15.00 -9.72 2.28
CA LYS A 89 -15.24 -10.44 3.54
C LYS A 89 -14.45 -9.78 4.65
N ALA A 90 -15.17 -9.25 5.65
CA ALA A 90 -14.57 -8.60 6.81
C ALA A 90 -13.67 -9.56 7.61
N LEU A 91 -12.56 -9.01 8.08
CA LEU A 91 -11.65 -9.64 9.03
C LEU A 91 -11.91 -9.08 10.44
N PRO A 92 -11.62 -9.86 11.50
CA PRO A 92 -11.76 -9.42 12.88
C PRO A 92 -10.64 -8.42 13.24
N LEU A 93 -10.82 -7.16 12.84
CA LEU A 93 -9.85 -6.07 13.00
C LEU A 93 -10.34 -5.02 14.00
N THR A 94 -9.39 -4.23 14.52
CA THR A 94 -9.66 -3.04 15.32
C THR A 94 -10.49 -2.10 14.45
N GLN A 95 -11.65 -1.66 14.95
CA GLN A 95 -12.51 -0.73 14.22
C GLN A 95 -12.00 0.69 14.43
N LEU A 96 -12.15 1.51 13.39
CA LEU A 96 -11.91 2.94 13.47
C LEU A 96 -12.91 3.57 14.45
N ASP A 97 -12.45 4.53 15.22
CA ASP A 97 -13.31 5.30 16.12
C ASP A 97 -14.44 5.97 15.33
N LYS A 98 -15.67 5.90 15.84
CA LYS A 98 -16.88 6.38 15.14
C LYS A 98 -16.87 7.87 14.81
N ASP A 99 -16.11 8.65 15.57
CA ASP A 99 -16.02 10.11 15.43
C ASP A 99 -14.98 10.54 14.37
N VAL A 100 -14.26 9.58 13.79
CA VAL A 100 -13.23 9.83 12.80
C VAL A 100 -13.80 9.63 11.41
N VAL A 101 -13.74 10.68 10.59
CA VAL A 101 -14.10 10.60 9.17
C VAL A 101 -13.03 9.79 8.44
N PRO A 102 -13.38 8.62 7.86
CA PRO A 102 -12.41 7.78 7.19
C PRO A 102 -12.01 8.35 5.83
N PHE A 103 -10.92 7.83 5.29
CA PHE A 103 -10.51 8.13 3.92
C PHE A 103 -11.45 7.45 2.93
N ASP A 104 -11.88 8.17 1.88
CA ASP A 104 -12.71 7.58 0.83
C ASP A 104 -11.86 6.83 -0.20
N LEU A 105 -11.66 5.52 0.04
CA LEU A 105 -10.89 4.66 -0.86
C LEU A 105 -11.56 4.48 -2.21
N SER A 106 -12.89 4.62 -2.33
CA SER A 106 -13.58 4.46 -3.61
C SER A 106 -13.16 5.52 -4.62
N LYS A 107 -12.88 6.75 -4.16
CA LYS A 107 -12.34 7.81 -5.01
C LYS A 107 -10.91 7.58 -5.49
N ILE A 108 -10.14 6.68 -4.88
CA ILE A 108 -8.79 6.34 -5.36
C ILE A 108 -8.83 5.11 -6.24
N ILE A 109 -9.57 4.09 -5.82
CA ILE A 109 -9.52 2.77 -6.44
C ILE A 109 -10.41 2.70 -7.68
N ASP A 110 -11.65 3.20 -7.62
CA ASP A 110 -12.61 3.07 -8.73
C ASP A 110 -12.15 3.85 -9.99
N PRO A 111 -11.50 5.03 -9.90
CA PRO A 111 -10.93 5.71 -11.09
C PRO A 111 -9.76 4.99 -11.77
N LEU A 112 -9.32 3.84 -11.26
CA LEU A 112 -8.24 3.04 -11.86
C LEU A 112 -8.79 1.97 -12.81
N GLU A 113 -10.01 1.47 -12.60
CA GLU A 113 -10.63 0.45 -13.47
C GLU A 113 -10.84 0.96 -14.91
N THR A 114 -10.97 2.28 -15.09
CA THR A 114 -11.17 2.92 -16.40
C THR A 114 -9.87 3.32 -17.12
N ARG A 115 -8.69 2.98 -16.58
CA ARG A 115 -7.39 3.37 -17.15
C ARG A 115 -6.80 2.27 -18.03
N GLU A 116 -5.96 2.66 -18.99
CA GLU A 116 -5.07 1.73 -19.69
C GLU A 116 -4.04 1.14 -18.69
N ASN A 117 -4.42 0.02 -18.08
CA ASN A 117 -3.58 -0.70 -17.14
C ASN A 117 -2.86 -1.85 -17.83
N VAL A 118 -1.62 -2.08 -17.42
CA VAL A 118 -0.81 -3.24 -17.85
C VAL A 118 -0.64 -4.19 -16.66
N PRO A 119 -0.68 -5.51 -16.90
CA PRO A 119 -0.38 -6.49 -15.86
C PRO A 119 1.08 -6.34 -15.41
N VAL A 120 1.29 -6.43 -14.10
CA VAL A 120 2.62 -6.38 -13.48
C VAL A 120 2.99 -7.77 -13.01
N ASN A 121 4.11 -8.29 -13.48
CA ASN A 121 4.65 -9.53 -12.95
C ASN A 121 5.30 -9.25 -11.59
N VAL A 122 4.59 -9.57 -10.52
CA VAL A 122 5.05 -9.36 -9.15
C VAL A 122 5.92 -10.54 -8.72
N PRO A 123 7.11 -10.30 -8.14
CA PRO A 123 7.94 -11.38 -7.61
C PRO A 123 7.20 -12.19 -6.54
N SER A 124 7.57 -13.46 -6.42
CA SER A 124 7.02 -14.36 -5.41
C SER A 124 7.34 -13.88 -3.98
N VAL A 125 6.55 -14.35 -3.02
CA VAL A 125 6.78 -14.10 -1.58
C VAL A 125 8.20 -14.47 -1.15
N LYS A 126 8.77 -15.53 -1.73
CA LYS A 126 10.13 -15.98 -1.45
C LYS A 126 11.16 -14.96 -1.95
N GLU A 127 11.06 -14.55 -3.21
CA GLU A 127 11.97 -13.58 -3.84
C GLU A 127 11.93 -12.23 -3.12
N ILE A 128 10.74 -11.76 -2.72
CA ILE A 128 10.60 -10.49 -1.98
C ILE A 128 11.30 -10.59 -0.61
N LYS A 129 11.15 -11.72 0.11
CA LYS A 129 11.83 -11.93 1.40
C LYS A 129 13.34 -11.97 1.25
N GLU A 130 13.85 -12.65 0.22
CA GLU A 130 15.27 -12.71 -0.10
C GLU A 130 15.83 -11.32 -0.42
N PHE A 131 15.12 -10.53 -1.23
CA PHE A 131 15.47 -9.15 -1.53
C PHE A 131 15.56 -8.28 -0.27
N ILE A 132 14.55 -8.34 0.61
CA ILE A 132 14.55 -7.60 1.88
C ILE A 132 15.72 -8.02 2.77
N ALA A 133 16.04 -9.32 2.84
CA ALA A 133 17.16 -9.82 3.63
C ALA A 133 18.51 -9.33 3.08
N LEU A 134 18.69 -9.36 1.76
CA LEU A 134 19.89 -8.88 1.09
C LEU A 134 20.13 -7.39 1.33
N GLU A 135 19.09 -6.57 1.16
CA GLU A 135 19.19 -5.11 1.38
C GLU A 135 19.48 -4.78 2.85
N ARG A 136 18.89 -5.51 3.79
CA ARG A 136 19.23 -5.37 5.22
C ARG A 136 20.68 -5.74 5.53
N ALA A 137 21.23 -6.76 4.88
CA ALA A 137 22.63 -7.15 5.07
C ALA A 137 23.59 -6.07 4.56
N LYS A 138 23.31 -5.46 3.39
CA LYS A 138 24.07 -4.32 2.86
C LYS A 138 24.05 -3.13 3.83
N SER A 139 22.90 -2.88 4.43
CA SER A 139 22.68 -1.81 5.41
C SER A 139 23.47 -1.98 6.71
N ALA A 140 23.62 -3.24 7.17
CA ALA A 140 24.37 -3.57 8.38
C ALA A 140 25.89 -3.35 8.21
N ASN A 141 26.40 -3.49 6.99
CA ASN A 141 27.83 -3.39 6.67
C ASN A 141 28.32 -1.95 6.42
N GLY A 142 27.62 -0.94 6.94
CA GLY A 142 28.08 0.45 6.93
C GLY A 142 27.67 1.27 5.71
N ASP A 143 26.91 0.70 4.77
CA ASP A 143 26.29 1.50 3.71
C ASP A 143 25.16 2.36 4.29
N LYS A 144 25.40 3.68 4.37
CA LYS A 144 24.45 4.65 4.92
C LYS A 144 23.14 4.71 4.12
N ARG A 145 23.10 4.17 2.90
CA ARG A 145 21.85 3.99 2.11
C ARG A 145 20.85 3.06 2.81
N GLY A 146 21.34 2.19 3.67
CA GLY A 146 20.56 1.16 4.33
C GLY A 146 19.85 1.53 5.62
N LYS A 147 20.10 2.74 6.16
CA LYS A 147 19.71 3.01 7.55
C LYS A 147 18.26 3.42 7.77
N LYS A 148 17.51 3.99 6.81
CA LYS A 148 16.19 4.59 7.14
C LYS A 148 15.10 4.66 6.07
N ALA A 149 15.23 4.06 4.89
CA ALA A 149 14.13 4.03 3.92
C ALA A 149 13.90 2.59 3.47
N ASP A 150 12.83 1.99 4.00
CA ASP A 150 11.97 1.04 3.30
C ASP A 150 12.55 0.47 2.01
N THR A 151 13.03 -0.78 2.07
CA THR A 151 13.62 -1.53 0.95
C THR A 151 12.82 -1.33 -0.34
N VAL A 152 13.29 -0.43 -1.20
CA VAL A 152 12.61 -0.04 -2.43
C VAL A 152 12.90 -1.09 -3.49
N MET A 153 11.84 -1.64 -4.07
CA MET A 153 11.90 -2.58 -5.19
C MET A 153 11.47 -1.86 -6.47
N ASP A 154 12.36 -1.83 -7.46
CA ASP A 154 12.02 -1.38 -8.80
C ASP A 154 11.42 -2.54 -9.60
N LEU A 155 10.20 -2.36 -10.11
CA LEU A 155 9.47 -3.37 -10.88
C LEU A 155 9.81 -3.34 -12.39
N GLY A 156 10.69 -2.44 -12.81
CA GLY A 156 11.19 -2.34 -14.18
C GLY A 156 10.80 -1.06 -14.90
N ARG A 157 11.14 -1.00 -16.20
CA ARG A 157 10.96 0.19 -17.03
C ARG A 157 9.47 0.51 -17.22
N GLY A 158 9.11 1.78 -17.02
CA GLY A 158 7.72 2.24 -17.18
C GLY A 158 6.77 1.85 -16.05
N LEU A 159 7.25 1.10 -15.06
CA LEU A 159 6.51 0.70 -13.87
C LEU A 159 6.96 1.50 -12.64
N PRO A 160 6.10 1.64 -11.61
CA PRO A 160 6.48 2.30 -10.38
C PRO A 160 7.50 1.49 -9.57
N ALA A 161 8.31 2.19 -8.79
CA ALA A 161 9.05 1.58 -7.69
C ALA A 161 8.18 1.56 -6.44
N VAL A 162 8.28 0.52 -5.61
CA VAL A 162 7.44 0.36 -4.41
C VAL A 162 8.24 -0.14 -3.21
N ASN A 163 7.71 0.05 -2.01
CA ASN A 163 8.26 -0.56 -0.82
C ASN A 163 8.04 -2.09 -0.86
N ALA A 164 9.12 -2.87 -0.84
CA ALA A 164 9.08 -4.34 -0.88
C ALA A 164 8.28 -4.93 0.29
N ARG A 165 8.28 -4.28 1.46
CA ARG A 165 7.44 -4.69 2.60
C ARG A 165 5.96 -4.60 2.25
N TYR A 166 5.55 -3.52 1.60
CA TYR A 166 4.14 -3.32 1.25
C TYR A 166 3.67 -4.36 0.24
N LEU A 167 4.54 -4.72 -0.70
CA LEU A 167 4.27 -5.79 -1.65
C LEU A 167 4.17 -7.17 -0.97
N LEU A 168 5.07 -7.48 -0.04
CA LEU A 168 4.99 -8.72 0.75
C LEU A 168 3.69 -8.82 1.56
N GLU A 169 3.29 -7.71 2.18
CA GLU A 169 2.08 -7.65 2.99
C GLU A 169 0.81 -7.72 2.12
N LEU A 170 0.84 -7.12 0.91
CA LEU A 170 -0.21 -7.29 -0.10
C LEU A 170 -0.42 -8.76 -0.44
N LEU A 171 0.64 -9.49 -0.78
CA LEU A 171 0.57 -10.93 -1.10
C LEU A 171 0.17 -11.79 0.12
N THR A 172 0.40 -11.31 1.33
CA THR A 172 -0.01 -12.00 2.55
C THR A 172 -1.50 -11.82 2.82
N VAL A 173 -2.04 -10.63 2.53
CA VAL A 173 -3.46 -10.33 2.74
C VAL A 173 -4.31 -10.90 1.59
N LEU A 174 -3.85 -10.78 0.35
CA LEU A 174 -4.50 -11.21 -0.89
C LEU A 174 -3.55 -12.15 -1.67
N PRO A 175 -3.55 -13.46 -1.39
CA PRO A 175 -2.59 -14.40 -1.98
C PRO A 175 -2.84 -14.73 -3.47
N ASP A 176 -4.07 -14.55 -3.94
CA ASP A 176 -4.55 -14.78 -5.31
C ASP A 176 -4.53 -13.51 -6.19
N VAL A 177 -3.84 -12.47 -5.72
CA VAL A 177 -3.94 -11.12 -6.30
C VAL A 177 -3.32 -11.02 -7.69
N LYS A 178 -4.02 -10.32 -8.59
CA LYS A 178 -3.49 -9.82 -9.85
C LYS A 178 -3.14 -8.36 -9.69
N VAL A 179 -1.92 -7.99 -10.07
CA VAL A 179 -1.41 -6.63 -9.90
C VAL A 179 -1.28 -5.94 -11.25
N TYR A 180 -1.64 -4.66 -11.26
CA TYR A 180 -1.71 -3.81 -12.42
C TYR A 180 -1.05 -2.47 -12.12
N ALA A 181 -0.53 -1.83 -13.17
CA ALA A 181 -0.04 -0.46 -13.13
C ALA A 181 -0.57 0.29 -14.35
N LYS A 182 -0.72 1.61 -14.23
CA LYS A 182 -1.00 2.46 -15.38
C LYS A 182 0.17 2.37 -16.37
N LYS A 183 -0.12 2.20 -17.67
CA LYS A 183 0.90 2.21 -18.72
C LYS A 183 1.71 3.52 -18.68
N GLY A 184 3.04 3.41 -18.55
CA GLY A 184 3.95 4.56 -18.39
C GLY A 184 3.87 5.29 -17.04
N GLY A 185 3.02 4.82 -16.12
CA GLY A 185 2.76 5.46 -14.82
C GLY A 185 3.81 5.17 -13.76
N ARG A 186 5.03 5.70 -13.92
CA ARG A 186 6.15 5.49 -12.98
C ARG A 186 5.92 6.07 -11.58
N LEU A 187 5.04 7.06 -11.47
CA LEU A 187 4.68 7.73 -10.22
C LEU A 187 3.20 7.51 -9.87
N GLU A 188 2.57 6.51 -10.48
CA GLU A 188 1.18 6.15 -10.23
C GLU A 188 1.13 4.91 -9.31
N PRO A 189 0.03 4.72 -8.56
CA PRO A 189 -0.11 3.56 -7.67
C PRO A 189 -0.11 2.23 -8.43
N LEU A 190 0.32 1.17 -7.73
CA LEU A 190 -0.06 -0.19 -8.09
C LEU A 190 -1.49 -0.45 -7.65
N TYR A 191 -2.22 -1.14 -8.50
CA TYR A 191 -3.56 -1.61 -8.23
C TYR A 191 -3.57 -3.13 -8.16
N ALA A 192 -4.31 -3.69 -7.21
CA ALA A 192 -4.37 -5.11 -6.94
C ALA A 192 -5.83 -5.55 -6.87
N VAL A 193 -6.14 -6.68 -7.53
CA VAL A 193 -7.48 -7.27 -7.57
C VAL A 193 -7.39 -8.74 -7.20
N SER A 194 -8.24 -9.17 -6.29
CA SER A 194 -8.39 -10.55 -5.82
C SER A 194 -9.88 -10.85 -5.63
N GLU A 195 -10.26 -12.13 -5.54
CA GLU A 195 -11.62 -12.51 -5.19
C GLU A 195 -12.03 -12.02 -3.79
N ARG A 196 -11.05 -11.79 -2.90
CA ARG A 196 -11.29 -11.32 -1.53
C ARG A 196 -11.46 -9.81 -1.44
N GLY A 197 -11.12 -9.07 -2.48
CA GLY A 197 -11.15 -7.62 -2.48
C GLY A 197 -10.08 -7.01 -3.36
N ASP A 198 -9.92 -5.70 -3.23
CA ASP A 198 -8.95 -4.93 -3.98
C ASP A 198 -8.00 -4.16 -3.04
N ALA A 199 -6.89 -3.70 -3.60
CA ALA A 199 -5.89 -2.96 -2.86
C ALA A 199 -5.14 -1.98 -3.75
N ILE A 200 -4.52 -1.00 -3.09
CA ILE A 200 -3.59 -0.06 -3.71
C ILE A 200 -2.30 0.01 -2.92
N VAL A 201 -1.19 0.18 -3.63
CA VAL A 201 0.12 0.47 -3.04
C VAL A 201 0.68 1.70 -3.73
N LEU A 202 0.92 2.76 -2.96
CA LEU A 202 1.49 3.99 -3.49
C LEU A 202 2.96 3.79 -3.89
N PRO A 203 3.41 4.50 -4.93
CA PRO A 203 4.78 4.38 -5.42
C PRO A 203 5.75 5.09 -4.47
N VAL A 204 6.96 4.58 -4.41
CA VAL A 204 8.10 5.30 -3.84
C VAL A 204 8.70 6.15 -4.94
N ARG A 205 8.83 7.45 -4.66
CA ARG A 205 9.48 8.39 -5.57
C ARG A 205 10.99 8.23 -5.46
N THR A 206 11.60 7.63 -6.47
CA THR A 206 13.06 7.61 -6.61
C THR A 206 13.52 8.67 -7.60
N PRO A 207 14.74 9.23 -7.45
CA PRO A 207 15.27 10.22 -8.38
C PRO A 207 15.20 9.75 -9.86
N GLU A 208 15.48 8.46 -10.10
CA GLU A 208 15.48 7.86 -11.43
C GLU A 208 14.06 7.84 -12.03
N LYS A 209 13.05 7.46 -11.24
CA LYS A 209 11.65 7.44 -11.68
C LYS A 209 11.12 8.85 -11.93
N GLU A 210 11.47 9.80 -11.06
CA GLU A 210 11.09 11.21 -11.24
C GLU A 210 11.74 11.83 -12.47
N GLN A 211 13.02 11.56 -12.72
CA GLN A 211 13.72 12.05 -13.90
C GLN A 211 13.12 11.46 -15.18
N ALA A 212 12.87 10.15 -15.20
CA ALA A 212 12.26 9.50 -16.36
C ALA A 212 10.84 10.03 -16.65
N ASP A 213 10.01 10.26 -15.62
CA ASP A 213 8.68 10.85 -15.76
C ASP A 213 8.72 12.29 -16.30
N LYS A 214 9.67 13.11 -15.81
CA LYS A 214 9.90 14.47 -16.31
C LYS A 214 10.34 14.49 -17.77
N LEU A 215 11.24 13.58 -18.16
CA LEU A 215 11.73 13.48 -19.54
C LEU A 215 10.61 13.07 -20.50
N GLU A 216 9.77 12.09 -20.11
CA GLU A 216 8.65 11.65 -20.94
C GLU A 216 7.60 12.75 -21.12
N LYS A 217 7.26 13.49 -20.05
CA LYS A 217 6.37 14.65 -20.14
C LYS A 217 6.91 15.72 -21.08
N ARG A 218 8.21 16.05 -20.97
CA ARG A 218 8.87 16.99 -21.88
C ARG A 218 8.87 16.53 -23.33
N ALA A 219 9.09 15.24 -23.57
CA ALA A 219 9.04 14.65 -24.91
C ALA A 219 7.63 14.74 -25.49
N HIS A 220 6.60 14.41 -24.70
CA HIS A 220 5.20 14.52 -25.09
C HIS A 220 4.81 15.96 -25.42
N ASP A 221 5.19 16.93 -24.59
CA ASP A 221 4.96 18.36 -24.83
C ASP A 221 5.66 18.85 -26.10
N LEU A 222 6.85 18.34 -26.40
CA LEU A 222 7.59 18.69 -27.61
C LEU A 222 6.92 18.09 -28.85
N ILE A 223 6.51 16.83 -28.80
CA ILE A 223 5.78 16.15 -29.89
C ILE A 223 4.47 16.89 -30.17
N ALA A 224 3.70 17.25 -29.14
CA ALA A 224 2.45 18.00 -29.30
C ALA A 224 2.69 19.38 -29.94
N LYS A 225 3.77 20.07 -29.56
CA LYS A 225 4.15 21.36 -30.17
C LYS A 225 4.59 21.24 -31.63
N LEU A 226 5.23 20.14 -32.00
CA LEU A 226 5.65 19.87 -33.38
C LEU A 226 4.47 19.43 -34.25
N ALA A 227 3.59 18.56 -33.74
CA ALA A 227 2.38 18.13 -34.42
C ALA A 227 1.35 19.27 -34.61
N GLY A 228 1.37 20.29 -33.75
CA GLY A 228 0.58 21.50 -33.92
C GLY A 228 1.15 22.49 -34.96
N LYS A 229 2.36 22.26 -35.49
CA LYS A 229 3.01 23.12 -36.47
C LYS A 229 2.98 22.57 -37.88
N ASP A 230 3.02 21.25 -38.05
CA ASP A 230 3.00 20.61 -39.37
C ASP A 230 2.02 19.44 -39.34
N GLY A 231 1.03 19.44 -40.23
CA GLY A 231 -0.05 18.46 -40.33
C GLY A 231 0.38 17.05 -40.79
N GLU A 232 1.56 16.58 -40.41
CA GLU A 232 2.04 15.21 -40.63
C GLU A 232 2.62 14.67 -39.32
N GLN A 233 2.11 13.53 -38.84
CA GLN A 233 2.67 12.87 -37.67
C GLN A 233 4.05 12.30 -38.01
N PRO A 234 5.13 12.68 -37.29
CA PRO A 234 6.43 12.06 -37.51
C PRO A 234 6.43 10.66 -36.89
N ILE A 235 6.64 9.64 -37.72
CA ILE A 235 6.95 8.28 -37.28
C ILE A 235 8.40 8.32 -36.78
N ILE A 236 8.61 8.70 -35.53
CA ILE A 236 9.92 8.56 -34.87
C ILE A 236 9.70 7.70 -33.63
N SER A 237 10.34 6.53 -33.61
CA SER A 237 10.29 5.62 -32.48
C SER A 237 10.91 6.28 -31.25
N ILE A 238 10.36 6.01 -30.07
CA ILE A 238 10.90 6.47 -28.78
C ILE A 238 12.38 6.07 -28.61
N GLY A 239 12.85 5.02 -29.32
CA GLY A 239 14.27 4.64 -29.37
C GLY A 239 15.18 5.65 -30.06
N ASP A 240 14.69 6.34 -31.08
CA ASP A 240 15.50 7.26 -31.91
C ASP A 240 15.70 8.63 -31.23
N LEU A 241 14.77 9.02 -30.36
CA LEU A 241 14.87 10.24 -29.55
C LEU A 241 15.99 10.17 -28.49
N ALA A 242 16.33 8.98 -28.00
CA ALA A 242 17.43 8.79 -27.06
C ALA A 242 18.80 9.01 -27.75
N LEU A 243 18.96 8.53 -28.98
CA LEU A 243 20.17 8.69 -29.79
C LEU A 243 20.44 10.15 -30.18
N LEU A 244 19.39 10.94 -30.42
CA LEU A 244 19.51 12.36 -30.73
C LEU A 244 19.92 13.24 -29.53
N ALA A 245 19.60 12.80 -28.30
CA ALA A 245 20.00 13.50 -27.09
C ALA A 245 21.51 13.32 -26.79
N ASP A 246 22.05 12.12 -27.04
CA ASP A 246 23.47 11.83 -26.84
C ASP A 246 24.35 12.52 -27.89
N ALA A 247 23.90 12.60 -29.15
CA ALA A 247 24.64 13.25 -30.24
C ALA A 247 24.86 14.77 -30.02
N ARG A 248 23.98 15.44 -29.26
CA ARG A 248 24.14 16.87 -28.93
C ARG A 248 25.08 17.14 -27.75
N SER A 249 25.40 16.13 -26.95
CA SER A 249 26.38 16.26 -25.85
C SER A 249 27.83 16.14 -26.32
N ALA A 250 28.06 15.55 -27.50
CA ALA A 250 29.39 15.33 -28.06
C ALA A 250 29.93 16.52 -28.89
N THR A 251 29.12 17.57 -29.08
CA THR A 251 29.48 18.76 -29.87
C THR A 251 29.40 20.08 -29.09
N ALA A 252 29.44 20.02 -27.75
CA ALA A 252 29.52 21.19 -26.87
C ALA A 252 30.89 21.30 -26.21
#